data_AF-A0A7D6ZY93-F1
#
_entry.id   AF-A0A7D6ZY93-F1
#
_cell.length_a   1.000
_cell.length_b   1.000
_cell.length_c   1.000
_cell.angle_alpha   90.00
_cell.angle_beta   90.00
_cell.angle_gamma   90.00
#
_symmetry.space_group_name_H-M   'P 1'
#
loop_
_entity.id
_entity.type
_entity.pdbx_description
1 polymer ?
#
loop_
_entity_poly.entity_id
_entity_poly.type
_entity_poly.pdbx_seq_one_letter_code
_entity_poly.pdbx_strand_id
1 'polypeptide(L)'
;MGSGIIIKCNKCEFSKELLLGYGMYKPTFEKTMETIDERNINVVERLLENYCVEDFHVTRQIYYCEECSEIVDKSALKIDFQDGVKFEEQMYCNKCNNKMAKINNLKEIDNIHCPNCREAALTYIENYISWD
;
A
#
# COMPACT_ATOMS: atom_id res chain seq x y z
N MET A 1 12.20 0.06 -10.01
CA MET A 1 11.86 -1.13 -10.80
C MET A 1 10.66 -1.75 -10.13
N GLY A 2 9.49 -1.64 -10.76
CA GLY A 2 8.26 -2.23 -10.25
C GLY A 2 8.15 -3.70 -10.64
N SER A 3 7.43 -4.49 -9.84
CA SER A 3 7.08 -5.88 -10.13
C SER A 3 5.57 -6.12 -9.96
N GLY A 4 4.98 -6.98 -10.80
CA GLY A 4 3.61 -7.47 -10.62
C GLY A 4 3.56 -8.79 -9.83
N ILE A 5 2.45 -9.06 -9.16
CA ILE A 5 2.13 -10.40 -8.65
C ILE A 5 0.66 -10.69 -8.91
N ILE A 6 0.31 -11.97 -8.97
CA ILE A 6 -1.08 -12.40 -9.02
C ILE A 6 -1.40 -13.11 -7.71
N ILE A 7 -2.43 -12.65 -7.02
CA ILE A 7 -3.01 -13.36 -5.89
C ILE A 7 -4.25 -14.11 -6.34
N LYS A 8 -4.46 -15.30 -5.81
CA LYS A 8 -5.62 -16.13 -6.14
C LYS A 8 -6.10 -16.95 -4.95
N CYS A 9 -7.39 -17.26 -4.96
CA CYS A 9 -7.97 -18.25 -4.06
C CYS A 9 -7.89 -19.64 -4.71
N ASN A 10 -7.61 -20.68 -3.92
CA ASN A 10 -7.62 -22.07 -4.39
C ASN A 10 -9.02 -22.73 -4.34
N LYS A 11 -10.04 -22.03 -3.80
CA LYS A 11 -11.39 -22.56 -3.60
C LYS A 11 -12.46 -21.88 -4.46
N CYS A 12 -12.26 -20.63 -4.86
CA CYS A 12 -13.19 -19.88 -5.70
C CYS A 12 -12.44 -19.13 -6.81
N GLU A 13 -13.17 -18.50 -7.71
CA GLU A 13 -12.61 -17.81 -8.89
C GLU A 13 -11.91 -16.47 -8.57
N PHE A 14 -11.72 -16.15 -7.29
CA PHE A 14 -11.03 -14.91 -6.91
C PHE A 14 -9.58 -14.92 -7.42
N SER A 15 -9.25 -13.91 -8.22
CA SER A 15 -7.91 -13.60 -8.68
C SER A 15 -7.76 -12.09 -8.78
N LYS A 16 -6.58 -11.57 -8.46
CA LYS A 16 -6.27 -10.13 -8.56
C LYS A 16 -4.80 -9.93 -8.85
N GLU A 17 -4.50 -9.03 -9.77
CA GLU A 17 -3.14 -8.56 -10.03
C GLU A 17 -2.82 -7.39 -9.10
N LEU A 18 -1.62 -7.39 -8.53
CA LEU A 18 -1.10 -6.36 -7.63
C LEU A 18 0.27 -5.92 -8.12
N LEU A 19 0.54 -4.62 -8.08
CA LEU A 19 1.80 -4.02 -8.49
C LEU A 19 2.55 -3.50 -7.27
N LEU A 20 3.87 -3.70 -7.29
CA LEU A 20 4.79 -3.40 -6.20
C LEU A 20 5.96 -2.55 -6.68
N GLY A 21 6.48 -1.73 -5.78
CA GLY A 21 7.69 -0.96 -5.99
C GLY A 21 7.45 0.41 -6.63
N TYR A 22 8.50 0.94 -7.22
CA TYR A 22 8.53 2.23 -7.89
C TYR A 22 8.61 1.94 -9.38
N GLY A 23 7.53 2.21 -10.11
CA GLY A 23 7.51 2.20 -11.58
C GLY A 23 8.46 3.25 -12.15
N MET A 24 8.29 3.62 -13.43
CA MET A 24 9.05 4.71 -14.04
C MET A 24 8.51 6.09 -13.65
N TYR A 25 7.28 6.14 -13.14
CA TYR A 25 6.70 7.39 -12.67
C TYR A 25 7.34 7.87 -11.36
N LYS A 26 8.03 9.02 -11.43
CA LYS A 26 8.55 9.75 -10.27
C LYS A 26 7.67 10.97 -10.00
N PRO A 27 6.71 10.92 -9.07
CA PRO A 27 5.88 12.07 -8.74
C PRO A 27 6.71 13.17 -8.07
N THR A 28 6.26 14.42 -8.19
CA THR A 28 6.76 15.51 -7.34
C THR A 28 6.09 15.44 -5.97
N PHE A 29 6.68 16.12 -4.98
CA PHE A 29 6.12 16.15 -3.64
C PHE A 29 4.70 16.74 -3.64
N GLU A 30 4.51 17.86 -4.34
CA GLU A 30 3.23 18.58 -4.43
C GLU A 30 2.13 17.70 -5.03
N LYS A 31 2.43 17.04 -6.16
CA LYS A 31 1.48 16.11 -6.79
C LYS A 31 1.15 14.91 -5.92
N THR A 32 2.12 14.45 -5.11
CA THR A 32 1.84 13.35 -4.18
C THR A 32 0.89 13.82 -3.10
N MET A 33 1.13 15.00 -2.51
CA MET A 33 0.30 15.59 -1.47
C MET A 33 -1.16 15.77 -1.89
N GLU A 34 -1.42 16.06 -3.16
CA GLU A 34 -2.80 16.19 -3.71
C GLU A 34 -3.60 14.88 -3.66
N THR A 35 -2.93 13.73 -3.61
CA THR A 35 -3.57 12.39 -3.70
C THR A 35 -3.73 11.68 -2.36
N ILE A 36 -3.16 12.25 -1.29
CA ILE A 36 -3.16 11.67 0.05
C ILE A 36 -4.56 11.78 0.66
N ASP A 37 -4.93 10.78 1.45
CA ASP A 37 -6.15 10.82 2.24
C ASP A 37 -6.15 12.00 3.25
N GLU A 38 -7.27 12.72 3.37
CA GLU A 38 -7.41 13.90 4.25
C GLU A 38 -6.97 13.65 5.70
N ARG A 39 -7.13 12.41 6.20
CA ARG A 39 -6.71 12.02 7.56
C ARG A 39 -5.20 12.09 7.74
N ASN A 40 -4.46 11.85 6.67
CA ASN A 40 -3.00 11.92 6.64
C ASN A 40 -2.52 13.36 6.38
N ILE A 41 -3.22 14.13 5.55
CA ILE A 41 -2.84 15.53 5.21
C ILE A 41 -2.68 16.37 6.49
N ASN A 42 -3.67 16.32 7.39
CA ASN A 42 -3.64 17.06 8.65
C ASN A 42 -2.41 16.75 9.52
N VAL A 43 -1.89 15.51 9.45
CA VAL A 43 -0.69 15.10 10.19
C VAL A 43 0.56 15.66 9.51
N VAL A 44 0.62 15.56 8.17
CA VAL A 44 1.75 16.06 7.40
C VAL A 44 1.87 17.58 7.51
N GLU A 45 0.78 18.33 7.44
CA GLU A 45 0.78 19.79 7.61
C GLU A 45 1.37 20.22 8.95
N ARG A 46 0.96 19.56 10.06
CA ARG A 46 1.53 19.81 11.39
C ARG A 46 3.03 19.49 11.47
N LEU A 47 3.49 18.47 10.75
CA LEU A 47 4.91 18.16 10.68
C LEU A 47 5.66 19.23 9.88
N LEU A 48 5.10 19.71 8.77
CA LEU A 48 5.70 20.77 7.93
C LEU A 48 5.79 22.13 8.64
N GLU A 49 4.91 22.40 9.61
CA GLU A 49 5.00 23.60 10.45
C GLU A 49 6.25 23.61 11.36
N ASN A 50 6.75 22.43 11.72
CA ASN A 50 7.80 22.26 12.73
C ASN A 50 9.11 21.71 12.17
N TYR A 51 9.06 21.03 11.04
CA TYR A 51 10.19 20.31 10.46
C TYR A 51 10.27 20.54 8.96
N CYS A 52 11.49 20.68 8.43
CA CYS A 52 11.70 20.65 6.98
C CYS A 52 11.81 19.21 6.47
N VAL A 53 11.33 18.98 5.25
CA VAL A 53 11.48 17.70 4.55
C VAL A 53 12.93 17.54 4.11
N GLU A 54 13.55 16.39 4.41
CA GLU A 54 14.86 16.00 3.89
C GLU A 54 14.70 15.15 2.62
N ASP A 55 13.81 14.17 2.63
CA ASP A 55 13.51 13.31 1.48
C ASP A 55 12.06 12.79 1.53
N PHE A 56 11.58 12.29 0.40
CA PHE A 56 10.30 11.61 0.34
C PHE A 56 10.32 10.45 -0.68
N HIS A 57 9.50 9.44 -0.40
CA HIS A 57 9.41 8.24 -1.22
C HIS A 57 7.96 7.83 -1.41
N VAL A 58 7.61 7.51 -2.66
CA VAL A 58 6.27 7.01 -3.01
C VAL A 58 6.38 5.61 -3.58
N THR A 59 6.13 4.58 -2.76
CA THR A 59 6.20 3.18 -3.21
C THR A 59 4.82 2.60 -3.39
N ARG A 60 4.62 1.75 -4.41
CA ARG A 60 3.46 0.88 -4.43
C ARG A 60 3.67 -0.33 -3.53
N GLN A 61 2.77 -0.51 -2.56
CA GLN A 61 2.84 -1.54 -1.53
C GLN A 61 1.48 -2.21 -1.36
N ILE A 62 1.50 -3.46 -0.88
CA ILE A 62 0.28 -4.22 -0.65
C ILE A 62 -0.21 -3.95 0.77
N TYR A 63 -1.50 -3.70 0.87
CA TYR A 63 -2.23 -3.52 2.11
C TYR A 63 -3.39 -4.49 2.14
N TYR A 64 -3.71 -5.00 3.33
CA TYR A 64 -4.90 -5.81 3.55
C TYR A 64 -5.71 -5.29 4.73
N CYS A 65 -7.02 -5.51 4.68
CA CYS A 65 -7.93 -5.17 5.76
C CYS A 65 -8.23 -6.42 6.58
N GLU A 66 -7.93 -6.40 7.87
CA GLU A 66 -8.19 -7.54 8.78
C GLU A 66 -9.70 -7.84 8.91
N GLU A 67 -10.55 -6.82 8.80
CA GLU A 67 -12.00 -6.95 9.01
C GLU A 67 -12.76 -7.58 7.84
N CYS A 68 -12.37 -7.27 6.59
CA CYS A 68 -13.08 -7.74 5.40
C CYS A 68 -12.21 -8.53 4.42
N SER A 69 -10.93 -8.73 4.77
CA SER A 69 -9.91 -9.41 3.99
C SER A 69 -9.65 -8.81 2.61
N GLU A 70 -10.09 -7.56 2.38
CA GLU A 70 -9.79 -6.83 1.15
C GLU A 70 -8.28 -6.59 1.06
N ILE A 71 -7.70 -6.91 -0.09
CA ILE A 71 -6.27 -6.79 -0.37
C ILE A 71 -6.09 -5.95 -1.63
N VAL A 72 -5.25 -4.93 -1.54
CA VAL A 72 -5.03 -3.92 -2.59
C VAL A 72 -3.57 -3.50 -2.61
N ASP A 73 -3.12 -3.03 -3.76
CA ASP A 73 -1.87 -2.33 -3.93
C ASP A 73 -2.11 -0.82 -4.08
N LYS A 74 -1.55 -0.04 -3.16
CA LYS A 74 -1.68 1.43 -3.13
C LYS A 74 -0.31 2.08 -3.12
N SER A 75 -0.22 3.26 -3.73
CA SER A 75 0.94 4.14 -3.59
C SER A 75 0.95 4.69 -2.18
N ALA A 76 2.07 4.54 -1.48
CA ALA A 76 2.23 4.95 -0.11
C ALA A 76 3.33 6.00 0.00
N LEU A 77 3.00 7.16 0.55
CA LEU A 77 3.99 8.18 0.85
C LEU A 77 4.72 7.89 2.16
N LYS A 78 6.05 7.98 2.10
CA LYS A 78 6.92 8.14 3.25
C LYS A 78 7.66 9.47 3.14
N ILE A 79 7.77 10.20 4.24
CA ILE A 79 8.53 11.45 4.31
C ILE A 79 9.54 11.31 5.44
N ASP A 80 10.79 11.60 5.11
CA ASP A 80 11.87 11.75 6.07
C ASP A 80 12.06 13.26 6.30
N PHE A 81 11.89 13.69 7.55
CA PHE A 81 12.11 15.05 8.00
C PHE A 81 13.44 15.16 8.74
N GLN A 82 13.88 16.39 8.96
CA GLN A 82 15.04 16.69 9.79
C GLN A 82 14.94 16.06 11.18
N ASP A 83 16.11 15.85 11.81
CA ASP A 83 16.26 15.24 13.13
C ASP A 83 15.71 13.81 13.24
N GLY A 84 15.52 13.13 12.10
CA GLY A 84 15.09 11.73 12.03
C GLY A 84 13.59 11.52 12.26
N VAL A 85 12.78 12.59 12.22
CA VAL A 85 11.32 12.49 12.27
C VAL A 85 10.83 11.85 10.96
N LYS A 86 9.94 10.86 11.06
CA LYS A 86 9.43 10.12 9.90
C LYS A 86 7.91 10.11 9.87
N PHE A 87 7.36 10.19 8.67
CA PHE A 87 5.94 9.97 8.38
C PHE A 87 5.78 8.80 7.42
N GLU A 88 4.80 7.93 7.69
CA GLU A 88 4.33 6.91 6.75
C GLU A 88 2.80 7.00 6.67
N GLU A 89 2.31 7.12 5.44
CA GLU A 89 0.89 7.26 5.16
C GLU A 89 0.09 6.06 5.69
N GLN A 90 -1.00 6.36 6.39
CA GLN A 90 -1.94 5.35 6.84
C GLN A 90 -2.96 5.03 5.76
N MET A 91 -3.11 3.74 5.45
CA MET A 91 -4.08 3.28 4.44
C MET A 91 -5.38 2.83 5.08
N TYR A 92 -6.49 3.12 4.40
CA TYR A 92 -7.84 2.75 4.82
C TYR A 92 -8.56 1.95 3.74
N CYS A 93 -9.40 1.02 4.20
CA CYS A 93 -10.15 0.12 3.34
C CYS A 93 -11.34 0.84 2.70
N ASN A 94 -11.46 0.79 1.38
CA ASN A 94 -12.58 1.44 0.68
C ASN A 94 -13.95 0.77 0.96
N LYS A 95 -13.98 -0.47 1.49
CA LYS A 95 -15.22 -1.22 1.77
C LYS A 95 -15.77 -0.98 3.17
N CYS A 96 -14.92 -1.00 4.19
CA CYS A 96 -15.33 -0.89 5.59
C CYS A 96 -14.73 0.31 6.33
N ASN A 97 -13.91 1.13 5.66
CA ASN A 97 -13.24 2.31 6.19
C ASN A 97 -12.28 2.06 7.37
N ASN A 98 -12.02 0.79 7.72
CA ASN A 98 -11.04 0.43 8.73
C ASN A 98 -9.61 0.61 8.21
N LYS A 99 -8.68 0.87 9.14
CA LYS A 99 -7.26 0.94 8.85
C LYS A 99 -6.78 -0.40 8.27
N MET A 100 -5.89 -0.32 7.28
CA MET A 100 -5.30 -1.49 6.64
C MET A 100 -3.90 -1.75 7.18
N ALA A 101 -3.55 -3.03 7.29
CA ALA A 101 -2.22 -3.47 7.62
C ALA A 101 -1.39 -3.59 6.33
N LYS A 102 -0.13 -3.15 6.40
CA LYS A 102 0.83 -3.28 5.32
C LYS A 102 1.43 -4.69 5.32
N ILE A 103 1.53 -5.30 4.13
CA ILE A 103 2.25 -6.55 3.93
C ILE A 103 3.72 -6.22 3.68
N ASN A 104 4.59 -6.69 4.57
CA ASN A 104 6.04 -6.49 4.43
C ASN A 104 6.72 -7.66 3.70
N ASN A 105 6.14 -8.85 3.78
CA ASN A 105 6.60 -10.05 3.10
C ASN A 105 5.44 -10.73 2.36
N LEU A 106 5.64 -11.07 1.08
CA LEU A 106 4.60 -11.72 0.26
C LEU A 106 4.08 -13.03 0.86
N LYS A 107 4.89 -13.74 1.65
CA LYS A 107 4.45 -14.95 2.37
C LYS A 107 3.33 -14.68 3.38
N GLU A 108 3.15 -13.43 3.83
CA GLU A 108 2.02 -13.09 4.70
C GLU A 108 0.68 -13.25 3.98
N ILE A 109 0.64 -13.21 2.64
CA ILE A 109 -0.56 -13.43 1.83
C ILE A 109 -1.16 -14.82 2.10
N ASP A 110 -0.33 -15.81 2.40
CA ASP A 110 -0.77 -17.18 2.70
C ASP A 110 -1.56 -17.29 4.02
N ASN A 111 -1.60 -16.22 4.83
CA ASN A 111 -2.41 -16.13 6.05
C ASN A 111 -3.70 -15.31 5.86
N ILE A 112 -3.90 -14.71 4.68
CA ILE A 112 -5.04 -13.82 4.42
C ILE A 112 -6.18 -14.63 3.81
N HIS A 113 -7.34 -14.59 4.46
CA HIS A 113 -8.54 -15.23 3.93
C HIS A 113 -9.00 -14.56 2.63
N CYS A 114 -9.54 -15.34 1.71
CA CYS A 114 -10.09 -14.82 0.47
C CYS A 114 -11.23 -13.83 0.77
N PRO A 115 -11.22 -12.59 0.23
CA PRO A 115 -12.29 -11.63 0.45
C PRO A 115 -13.64 -12.05 -0.15
N ASN A 116 -13.64 -12.99 -1.10
CA ASN A 116 -14.85 -13.49 -1.75
C ASN A 116 -15.51 -14.62 -0.94
N CYS A 117 -14.80 -15.75 -0.75
CA CYS A 117 -15.39 -16.91 -0.06
C CYS A 117 -15.13 -16.96 1.44
N ARG A 118 -14.14 -16.22 1.96
CA ARG A 118 -13.68 -16.20 3.36
C ARG A 118 -13.20 -17.52 3.95
N GLU A 119 -13.22 -18.60 3.19
CA GLU A 119 -12.92 -19.95 3.70
C GLU A 119 -11.46 -20.36 3.51
N ALA A 120 -10.89 -20.04 2.35
CA ALA A 120 -9.52 -20.42 2.02
C ALA A 120 -8.57 -19.24 2.14
N ALA A 121 -7.33 -19.53 2.53
CA ALA A 121 -6.25 -18.57 2.39
C ALA A 121 -5.97 -18.27 0.91
N LEU A 122 -5.45 -17.07 0.66
CA LEU A 122 -4.92 -16.69 -0.63
C LEU A 122 -3.57 -17.36 -0.87
N THR A 123 -3.19 -17.45 -2.13
CA THR A 123 -1.83 -17.79 -2.57
C THR A 123 -1.38 -16.75 -3.57
N TYR A 124 -0.07 -16.58 -3.73
CA TYR A 124 0.48 -15.66 -4.72
C TYR A 124 1.37 -16.36 -5.73
N ILE A 125 1.42 -15.81 -6.94
CA ILE A 125 2.37 -16.15 -7.98
C ILE A 125 3.15 -14.88 -8.28
N GLU A 126 4.46 -14.94 -8.07
CA GLU A 126 5.35 -13.87 -8.54
C GLU A 126 5.36 -13.89 -10.06
N ASN A 127 5.00 -12.75 -10.65
CA ASN A 127 5.01 -12.60 -12.09
C ASN A 127 6.02 -11.48 -12.39
N TYR A 128 7.12 -11.77 -13.08
CA TYR A 128 8.13 -10.74 -13.42
C TYR A 128 7.63 -9.81 -14.53
N ILE A 129 6.44 -9.22 -14.34
CA ILE A 129 5.99 -8.08 -15.12
C ILE A 129 6.70 -6.87 -14.52
N SER A 130 7.74 -6.40 -15.21
CA SER A 130 8.21 -5.04 -15.02
C SER A 130 7.10 -4.10 -15.49
N TRP A 131 6.61 -3.26 -14.58
CA TRP A 131 5.59 -2.25 -14.88
C TRP A 131 6.17 -0.85 -14.69
N ASP A 132 5.64 0.07 -15.49
CA ASP A 132 6.10 1.46 -15.63
C ASP A 132 5.13 2.44 -14.97
#